data_AF-A0A0N1FM65-F1
#
_entry.id   AF-A0A0N1FM65-F1
#
_cell.length_a   1.000
_cell.length_b   1.000
_cell.length_c   1.000
_cell.angle_alpha   90.00
_cell.angle_beta   90.00
_cell.angle_gamma   90.00
#
_symmetry.space_group_name_H-M   'P 1'
#
loop_
_entity.id
_entity.type
_entity.pdbx_description
1 polymer ?
#
loop_
_entity_poly.entity_id
_entity_poly.type
_entity_poly.pdbx_seq_one_letter_code
_entity_poly.pdbx_strand_id
1 'polypeptide(L)'
;MISVDTKAKEWLGNRDRPGRTWRPGKDAIKVDCHTFTTNDQPMAIPYGIYDVANNTGWVNVGTDHETAEFAVESIRRWWRNRGRADHPNATRLLITADAGGSNDPRRWTWKNNLAAFARESGLEITVCHLPPGTSKWNKIEHRMFCHITANWRGRPLTSYQVVIETIAATTTKTGLTIGAELDTGSYDLGVSVTPAEFHAPAITTNAFHGDWNYSLAPVPPRTPEVLAVGRRIDPDLIMMLTNPALTGMPRTDFEHLVAISEPYWDAMAEAAFQRRFHRPRSYLHPQTSSLDHSHRLLAAILRRRKAVTSTFLAHLLGVTRTNLSNQFQDGNRLLDLHRVVVSPLPGSAARTLEQLHARATPIEPLH
;
A
#
# COMPACT_ATOMS: atom_id res chain seq x y z
N MET A 1 -8.93 -21.60 0.44
CA MET A 1 -8.48 -20.52 1.33
C MET A 1 -7.09 -20.88 1.80
N ILE A 2 -6.14 -19.94 1.72
CA ILE A 2 -4.77 -20.16 2.17
C ILE A 2 -4.42 -19.22 3.31
N SER A 3 -3.56 -19.70 4.21
CA SER A 3 -2.90 -18.92 5.25
C SER A 3 -1.43 -18.82 4.88
N VAL A 4 -0.89 -17.61 4.84
CA VAL A 4 0.47 -17.33 4.39
C VAL A 4 1.27 -16.59 5.45
N ASP A 5 2.57 -16.87 5.51
CA ASP A 5 3.51 -16.20 6.40
C ASP A 5 4.95 -16.55 6.03
N THR A 6 5.90 -15.70 6.42
CA THR A 6 7.32 -16.02 6.33
C THR A 6 7.79 -16.64 7.64
N LYS A 7 8.37 -17.85 7.56
CA LYS A 7 9.06 -18.43 8.71
C LYS A 7 10.33 -17.65 9.00
N ALA A 8 10.76 -17.63 10.27
CA ALA A 8 12.06 -17.11 10.67
C ALA A 8 13.18 -17.55 9.69
N LYS A 9 14.02 -16.59 9.31
CA LYS A 9 15.13 -16.83 8.39
C LYS A 9 16.13 -17.80 9.01
N GLU A 10 16.60 -18.74 8.20
CA GLU A 10 17.43 -19.84 8.66
C GLU A 10 18.83 -19.72 8.06
N TRP A 11 19.80 -19.41 8.91
CA TRP A 11 21.20 -19.44 8.50
C TRP A 11 21.67 -20.88 8.32
N LEU A 12 22.24 -21.17 7.15
CA LEU A 12 22.72 -22.50 6.86
C LEU A 12 24.07 -22.75 7.55
N GLY A 13 24.35 -24.04 7.76
CA GLY A 13 25.61 -24.53 8.30
C GLY A 13 25.42 -25.52 9.44
N ASN A 14 26.54 -25.97 10.00
CA ASN A 14 26.59 -26.97 11.05
C ASN A 14 26.33 -26.39 12.45
N ARG A 15 25.17 -25.77 12.65
CA ARG A 15 24.86 -25.03 13.89
C ARG A 15 24.04 -25.84 14.88
N ASP A 16 24.24 -25.53 16.15
CA ASP A 16 23.36 -26.04 17.20
C ASP A 16 21.91 -25.60 16.96
N ARG A 17 20.98 -26.52 17.23
CA ARG A 17 19.54 -26.27 17.19
C ARG A 17 18.88 -26.82 18.44
N PRO A 18 17.99 -26.05 19.09
CA PRO A 18 17.26 -26.52 20.25
C PRO A 18 16.54 -27.85 20.00
N GLY A 19 16.59 -28.73 21.01
CA GLY A 19 15.92 -30.02 20.98
C GLY A 19 16.88 -31.20 20.83
N ARG A 20 16.31 -32.40 20.66
CA ARG A 20 17.05 -33.66 20.60
C ARG A 20 16.41 -34.58 19.56
N THR A 21 17.24 -35.33 18.84
CA THR A 21 16.80 -36.40 17.93
C THR A 21 17.40 -37.73 18.36
N TRP A 22 16.64 -38.82 18.18
CA TRP A 22 17.17 -40.17 18.37
C TRP A 22 18.12 -40.53 17.23
N ARG A 23 19.26 -41.12 17.57
CA ARG A 23 20.25 -41.68 16.65
C ARG A 23 20.80 -42.97 17.25
N PRO A 24 21.36 -43.88 16.44
CA PRO A 24 22.14 -45.00 16.95
C PRO A 24 23.20 -44.53 17.95
N GLY A 25 23.47 -45.37 18.97
CA GLY A 25 24.37 -45.01 20.06
C GLY A 25 25.76 -44.59 19.55
N LYS A 26 26.35 -43.57 20.19
CA LYS A 26 27.68 -43.01 19.89
C LYS A 26 27.81 -42.29 18.53
N ASP A 27 26.71 -42.06 17.81
CA ASP A 27 26.68 -41.31 16.54
C ASP A 27 26.01 -39.94 16.71
N ALA A 28 26.50 -39.14 17.66
CA ALA A 28 26.00 -37.77 17.85
C ALA A 28 26.59 -36.84 16.77
N ILE A 29 25.75 -35.99 16.18
CA ILE A 29 26.22 -34.95 15.25
C ILE A 29 26.97 -33.90 16.06
N LYS A 30 28.24 -33.68 15.75
CA LYS A 30 29.01 -32.56 16.29
C LYS A 30 28.57 -31.28 15.58
N VAL A 31 28.14 -30.29 16.35
CA VAL A 31 27.66 -28.99 15.85
C VAL A 31 28.46 -27.87 16.50
N ASP A 32 28.50 -26.73 15.82
CA ASP A 32 29.11 -25.52 16.34
C ASP A 32 28.18 -24.87 17.37
N CYS A 33 28.61 -24.83 18.63
CA CYS A 33 27.82 -24.27 19.73
C CYS A 33 27.85 -22.73 19.78
N HIS A 34 28.81 -22.11 19.10
CA HIS A 34 28.93 -20.65 18.98
C HIS A 34 29.19 -20.32 17.51
N THR A 35 28.19 -19.77 16.82
CA THR A 35 28.34 -19.34 15.43
C THR A 35 28.08 -17.85 15.33
N PHE A 36 29.08 -17.10 14.87
CA PHE A 36 28.89 -15.70 14.51
C PHE A 36 28.37 -15.62 13.08
N THR A 37 27.29 -14.87 12.86
CA THR A 37 26.76 -14.62 11.53
C THR A 37 27.68 -13.65 10.80
N THR A 38 28.26 -14.08 9.68
CA THR A 38 28.99 -13.23 8.74
C THR A 38 28.12 -12.98 7.51
N ASN A 39 28.31 -11.85 6.84
CA ASN A 39 27.44 -11.41 5.72
C ASN A 39 27.49 -12.36 4.50
N ASP A 40 28.49 -13.22 4.40
CA ASP A 40 28.72 -14.18 3.33
C ASP A 40 28.07 -15.55 3.57
N GLN A 41 27.45 -15.76 4.74
CA GLN A 41 26.83 -17.05 5.04
C GLN A 41 25.50 -17.23 4.29
N PRO A 42 25.30 -18.38 3.63
CA PRO A 42 24.06 -18.65 2.93
C PRO A 42 22.90 -18.76 3.92
N MET A 43 21.78 -18.17 3.56
CA MET A 43 20.57 -18.07 4.37
C MET A 43 19.37 -18.54 3.55
N ALA A 44 18.50 -19.32 4.19
CA ALA A 44 17.23 -19.73 3.63
C ALA A 44 16.09 -18.89 4.22
N ILE A 45 15.18 -18.44 3.35
CA ILE A 45 13.97 -17.70 3.73
C ILE A 45 12.75 -18.55 3.37
N PRO A 46 12.19 -19.33 4.33
CA PRO A 46 11.06 -20.20 4.04
C PRO A 46 9.75 -19.40 4.07
N TYR A 47 9.16 -19.14 2.92
CA TYR A 47 7.82 -18.54 2.81
C TYR A 47 6.77 -19.64 2.67
N GLY A 48 5.83 -19.69 3.59
CA GLY A 48 4.86 -20.78 3.69
C GLY A 48 3.48 -20.42 3.14
N ILE A 49 2.84 -21.40 2.52
CA ILE A 49 1.45 -21.37 2.09
C ILE A 49 0.76 -22.61 2.65
N TYR A 50 -0.20 -22.40 3.56
CA TYR A 50 -1.00 -23.46 4.13
C TYR A 50 -2.43 -23.42 3.56
N ASP A 51 -2.78 -24.43 2.78
CA ASP A 51 -4.15 -24.65 2.31
C ASP A 51 -4.97 -25.30 3.42
N VAL A 52 -5.89 -24.50 3.96
CA VAL A 52 -6.73 -24.89 5.10
C VAL A 52 -7.76 -25.94 4.69
N ALA A 53 -8.20 -25.97 3.43
CA ALA A 53 -9.24 -26.88 2.97
C ALA A 53 -8.72 -28.31 2.85
N ASN A 54 -7.56 -28.48 2.22
CA ASN A 54 -6.97 -29.79 1.97
C ASN A 54 -6.00 -30.24 3.08
N ASN A 55 -5.72 -29.38 4.06
CA ASN A 55 -4.69 -29.59 5.07
C ASN A 55 -3.32 -29.89 4.43
N THR A 56 -2.94 -29.07 3.44
CA THR A 56 -1.68 -29.22 2.70
C THR A 56 -0.83 -27.97 2.81
N GLY A 57 0.48 -28.16 2.76
CA GLY A 57 1.46 -27.08 2.83
C GLY A 57 2.29 -26.98 1.56
N TRP A 58 2.80 -25.79 1.30
CA TRP A 58 3.86 -25.53 0.34
C TRP A 58 4.81 -24.49 0.93
N VAL A 59 6.10 -24.68 0.75
CA VAL A 59 7.11 -23.72 1.20
C VAL A 59 8.04 -23.37 0.05
N ASN A 60 8.10 -22.09 -0.26
CA ASN A 60 9.10 -21.53 -1.16
C ASN A 60 10.34 -21.17 -0.33
N VAL A 61 11.49 -21.77 -0.62
CA VAL A 61 12.73 -21.53 0.13
C VAL A 61 13.58 -20.53 -0.65
N GLY A 62 13.46 -19.24 -0.33
CA GLY A 62 14.21 -18.18 -0.97
C GLY A 62 15.67 -18.12 -0.54
N THR A 63 16.56 -17.74 -1.46
CA THR A 63 18.00 -17.56 -1.20
C THR A 63 18.47 -16.10 -1.19
N ASP A 64 17.57 -15.16 -1.47
CA ASP A 64 17.88 -13.74 -1.64
C ASP A 64 17.16 -12.88 -0.58
N HIS A 65 16.28 -11.95 -0.98
CA HIS A 65 15.60 -11.04 -0.07
C HIS A 65 14.12 -11.38 0.16
N GLU A 66 13.66 -11.14 1.40
CA GLU A 66 12.24 -11.24 1.75
C GLU A 66 11.48 -9.97 1.33
N THR A 67 11.24 -9.82 0.03
CA THR A 67 10.48 -8.69 -0.53
C THR A 67 9.00 -9.06 -0.71
N ALA A 68 8.17 -8.04 -0.98
CA ALA A 68 6.77 -8.27 -1.33
C ALA A 68 6.63 -9.06 -2.65
N GLU A 69 7.58 -8.92 -3.58
CA GLU A 69 7.63 -9.70 -4.80
C GLU A 69 7.92 -11.18 -4.50
N PHE A 70 8.89 -11.47 -3.64
CA PHE A 70 9.18 -12.84 -3.19
C PHE A 70 7.97 -13.51 -2.52
N ALA A 71 7.23 -12.77 -1.67
CA ALA A 71 6.02 -13.28 -1.04
C ALA A 71 4.94 -13.66 -2.08
N VAL A 72 4.72 -12.83 -3.10
CA VAL A 72 3.76 -13.14 -4.17
C VAL A 72 4.26 -14.23 -5.10
N GLU A 73 5.56 -14.26 -5.43
CA GLU A 73 6.15 -15.36 -6.20
C GLU A 73 5.99 -16.69 -5.47
N SER A 74 6.10 -16.70 -4.14
CA SER A 74 5.85 -17.89 -3.33
C SER A 74 4.41 -18.41 -3.49
N ILE A 75 3.42 -17.51 -3.51
CA ILE A 75 2.02 -17.86 -3.78
C ILE A 75 1.84 -18.32 -5.23
N ARG A 76 2.50 -17.67 -6.19
CA ARG A 76 2.46 -18.00 -7.62
C ARG A 76 3.02 -19.40 -7.88
N ARG A 77 4.17 -19.75 -7.28
CA ARG A 77 4.77 -21.09 -7.34
C ARG A 77 3.87 -22.15 -6.73
N TRP A 78 3.29 -21.89 -5.56
CA TRP A 78 2.30 -22.79 -4.96
C TRP A 78 1.11 -23.03 -5.91
N TRP A 79 0.55 -21.97 -6.49
CA TRP A 79 -0.58 -22.07 -7.41
C TRP A 79 -0.24 -22.92 -8.64
N ARG A 80 0.92 -22.68 -9.26
CA ARG A 80 1.39 -23.42 -10.45
C ARG A 80 1.64 -24.91 -10.16
N ASN A 81 2.31 -25.21 -9.06
CA ASN A 81 2.75 -26.58 -8.77
C ASN A 81 1.68 -27.44 -8.10
N ARG A 82 0.76 -26.83 -7.35
CA ARG A 82 -0.19 -27.57 -6.52
C ARG A 82 -1.59 -26.97 -6.52
N GLY A 83 -1.70 -25.67 -6.20
CA GLY A 83 -2.99 -25.01 -5.96
C GLY A 83 -3.99 -25.15 -7.12
N ARG A 84 -3.53 -25.03 -8.37
CA ARG A 84 -4.39 -25.16 -9.56
C ARG A 84 -4.90 -26.58 -9.77
N ALA A 85 -4.08 -27.59 -9.50
CA ALA A 85 -4.48 -28.99 -9.63
C ALA A 85 -5.42 -29.42 -8.49
N ASP A 86 -5.14 -28.96 -7.28
CA ASP A 86 -5.95 -29.21 -6.09
C ASP A 86 -7.30 -28.47 -6.13
N HIS A 87 -7.38 -27.34 -6.84
CA HIS A 87 -8.59 -26.50 -6.95
C HIS A 87 -8.89 -26.10 -8.42
N PRO A 88 -9.26 -27.04 -9.31
CA PRO A 88 -9.35 -26.79 -10.76
C PRO A 88 -10.45 -25.80 -11.15
N ASN A 89 -11.50 -25.69 -10.33
CA ASN A 89 -12.66 -24.82 -10.57
C ASN A 89 -12.61 -23.52 -9.76
N ALA A 90 -11.49 -23.22 -9.09
CA ALA A 90 -11.40 -22.02 -8.28
C ALA A 90 -11.38 -20.77 -9.17
N THR A 91 -12.31 -19.87 -8.89
CA THR A 91 -12.38 -18.52 -9.46
C THR A 91 -11.96 -17.44 -8.46
N ARG A 92 -11.87 -17.81 -7.17
CA ARG A 92 -11.60 -16.90 -6.05
C ARG A 92 -10.59 -17.51 -5.09
N LEU A 93 -9.67 -16.69 -4.61
CA LEU A 93 -8.66 -17.06 -3.62
C LEU A 93 -8.75 -16.14 -2.40
N LEU A 94 -9.11 -16.71 -1.25
CA LEU A 94 -9.02 -16.03 0.04
C LEU A 94 -7.65 -16.30 0.67
N ILE A 95 -6.91 -15.24 0.95
CA ILE A 95 -5.60 -15.24 1.62
C ILE A 95 -5.75 -14.63 3.01
N THR A 96 -5.32 -15.35 4.04
CA THR A 96 -5.14 -14.79 5.38
C THR A 96 -3.65 -14.59 5.64
N ALA A 97 -3.24 -13.37 5.94
CA ALA A 97 -1.86 -13.01 6.20
C ALA A 97 -1.73 -12.27 7.54
N ASP A 98 -0.55 -12.30 8.14
CA ASP A 98 -0.21 -11.35 9.17
C ASP A 98 0.07 -9.96 8.54
N ALA A 99 0.01 -8.90 9.34
CA ALA A 99 0.23 -7.53 8.84
C ALA A 99 1.72 -7.13 8.85
N GLY A 100 2.64 -8.09 8.70
CA GLY A 100 4.08 -7.91 8.89
C GLY A 100 4.90 -8.01 7.61
N GLY A 101 6.14 -7.51 7.67
CA GLY A 101 7.19 -7.81 6.70
C GLY A 101 6.81 -7.52 5.24
N SER A 102 6.97 -8.53 4.39
CA SER A 102 6.73 -8.51 2.94
C SER A 102 5.24 -8.45 2.57
N ASN A 103 4.35 -8.85 3.48
CA ASN A 103 2.91 -9.00 3.24
C ASN A 103 2.08 -7.82 3.76
N ASP A 104 2.73 -6.76 4.26
CA ASP A 104 2.05 -5.68 4.98
C ASP A 104 0.93 -5.03 4.12
N PRO A 105 -0.29 -4.86 4.65
CA PRO A 105 -1.42 -4.28 3.92
C PRO A 105 -1.17 -2.86 3.39
N ARG A 106 -0.19 -2.13 3.95
CA ARG A 106 0.17 -0.77 3.57
C ARG A 106 1.16 -0.74 2.40
N ARG A 107 1.86 -1.83 2.10
CA ARG A 107 2.85 -1.87 1.02
C ARG A 107 2.17 -1.89 -0.34
N TRP A 108 2.50 -0.90 -1.17
CA TRP A 108 2.02 -0.82 -2.55
C TRP A 108 2.61 -1.92 -3.40
N THR A 109 3.87 -2.30 -3.17
CA THR A 109 4.55 -3.42 -3.83
C THR A 109 3.81 -4.74 -3.63
N TRP A 110 3.31 -5.02 -2.42
CA TRP A 110 2.51 -6.21 -2.12
C TRP A 110 1.22 -6.24 -2.93
N LYS A 111 0.45 -5.15 -2.88
CA LYS A 111 -0.81 -5.02 -3.63
C LYS A 111 -0.61 -5.09 -5.14
N ASN A 112 0.43 -4.43 -5.66
CA ASN A 112 0.72 -4.41 -7.09
C ASN A 112 1.14 -5.79 -7.61
N ASN A 113 2.02 -6.49 -6.88
CA ASN A 113 2.41 -7.85 -7.23
C ASN A 113 1.22 -8.82 -7.14
N LEU A 114 0.38 -8.72 -6.10
CA LEU A 114 -0.84 -9.53 -6.01
C LEU A 114 -1.81 -9.24 -7.15
N ALA A 115 -1.94 -7.98 -7.57
CA ALA A 115 -2.78 -7.62 -8.72
C ALA A 115 -2.23 -8.20 -10.03
N ALA A 116 -0.91 -8.25 -10.20
CA ALA A 116 -0.28 -8.95 -11.32
C ALA A 116 -0.59 -10.45 -11.28
N PHE A 117 -0.43 -11.08 -10.11
CA PHE A 117 -0.76 -12.49 -9.94
C PHE A 117 -2.26 -12.78 -10.14
N ALA A 118 -3.17 -11.91 -9.72
CA ALA A 118 -4.61 -12.04 -9.98
C ALA A 118 -4.88 -12.08 -11.50
N ARG A 119 -4.23 -11.19 -12.27
CA ARG A 119 -4.34 -11.16 -13.74
C ARG A 119 -3.79 -12.43 -14.39
N GLU A 120 -2.63 -12.89 -13.94
CA GLU A 120 -2.00 -14.11 -14.48
C GLU A 120 -2.79 -15.38 -14.18
N SER A 121 -3.33 -15.48 -12.96
CA SER A 121 -4.04 -16.67 -12.49
C SER A 121 -5.51 -16.72 -12.90
N GLY A 122 -6.10 -15.56 -13.23
CA GLY A 122 -7.54 -15.44 -13.45
C GLY A 122 -8.37 -15.49 -12.16
N LEU A 123 -7.72 -15.47 -10.98
CA LEU A 123 -8.39 -15.53 -9.69
C LEU A 123 -8.73 -14.14 -9.17
N GLU A 124 -9.94 -13.97 -8.64
CA GLU A 124 -10.23 -12.84 -7.76
C GLU A 124 -9.63 -13.12 -6.38
N ILE A 125 -8.68 -12.28 -5.96
CA ILE A 125 -7.91 -12.49 -4.73
C ILE A 125 -8.47 -11.58 -3.66
N THR A 126 -8.93 -12.15 -2.55
CA THR A 126 -9.30 -11.41 -1.34
C THR A 126 -8.25 -11.64 -0.28
N VAL A 127 -7.72 -10.57 0.31
CA VAL A 127 -6.74 -10.64 1.40
C VAL A 127 -7.39 -10.13 2.69
N CYS A 128 -7.28 -10.94 3.73
CA CYS A 128 -7.70 -10.59 5.09
C CYS A 128 -6.47 -10.60 6.00
N HIS A 129 -6.10 -9.43 6.52
CA HIS A 129 -4.96 -9.33 7.42
C HIS A 129 -5.38 -9.46 8.88
N LEU A 130 -4.55 -10.17 9.64
CA LEU A 130 -4.65 -10.24 11.08
C LEU A 130 -4.09 -8.96 11.72
N PRO A 131 -4.66 -8.48 12.84
CA PRO A 131 -4.11 -7.33 13.56
C PRO A 131 -2.65 -7.48 13.98
N PRO A 132 -1.88 -6.38 14.09
CA PRO A 132 -0.54 -6.43 14.66
C PRO A 132 -0.50 -7.14 16.02
N GLY A 133 0.52 -7.98 16.25
CA GLY A 133 0.65 -8.76 17.48
C GLY A 133 -0.27 -9.98 17.59
N THR A 134 -0.97 -10.35 16.50
CA THR A 134 -1.90 -11.49 16.48
C THR A 134 -1.44 -12.64 15.57
N SER A 135 -0.15 -12.69 15.20
CA SER A 135 0.43 -13.77 14.35
C SER A 135 0.18 -15.18 14.91
N LYS A 136 0.09 -15.34 16.25
CA LYS A 136 -0.34 -16.59 16.90
C LYS A 136 -1.74 -17.11 16.49
N TRP A 137 -2.55 -16.28 15.83
CA TRP A 137 -3.86 -16.68 15.33
C TRP A 137 -3.82 -17.01 13.83
N ASN A 138 -2.68 -16.77 13.17
CA ASN A 138 -2.44 -17.19 11.81
C ASN A 138 -2.39 -18.73 11.77
N LYS A 139 -3.21 -19.34 10.91
CA LYS A 139 -3.39 -20.81 10.94
C LYS A 139 -2.10 -21.53 10.59
N ILE A 140 -1.31 -21.00 9.66
CA ILE A 140 -0.03 -21.56 9.24
C ILE A 140 0.94 -21.77 10.40
N GLU A 141 0.98 -20.85 11.38
CA GLU A 141 1.87 -20.94 12.55
C GLU A 141 1.63 -22.24 13.35
N HIS A 142 0.37 -22.53 13.66
CA HIS A 142 -0.01 -23.63 14.53
C HIS A 142 -0.43 -24.91 13.79
N ARG A 143 -0.58 -24.86 12.47
CA ARG A 143 -1.00 -26.01 11.65
C ARG A 143 0.08 -26.51 10.72
N MET A 144 1.12 -25.71 10.43
CA MET A 144 2.18 -26.07 9.50
C MET A 144 3.57 -25.80 10.08
N PHE A 145 3.87 -24.56 10.46
CA PHE A 145 5.20 -24.18 10.92
C PHE A 145 5.62 -24.82 12.24
N CYS A 146 4.69 -25.04 13.16
CA CYS A 146 4.98 -25.78 14.41
C CYS A 146 5.50 -27.20 14.13
N HIS A 147 4.99 -27.88 13.09
CA HIS A 147 5.41 -29.22 12.71
C HIS A 147 6.76 -29.21 12.00
N ILE A 148 7.01 -28.21 11.15
CA ILE A 148 8.34 -28.00 10.53
C ILE A 148 9.39 -27.75 11.62
N THR A 149 9.13 -26.84 12.57
CA THR A 149 10.03 -26.60 13.72
C THR A 149 10.28 -27.89 14.50
N ALA A 150 9.24 -28.69 14.74
CA ALA A 150 9.38 -29.97 15.44
C ALA A 150 10.23 -30.97 14.64
N ASN A 151 10.19 -30.95 13.30
CA ASN A 151 11.02 -31.81 12.46
C ASN A 151 12.49 -31.38 12.42
N TRP A 152 12.75 -30.08 12.56
CA TRP A 152 14.10 -29.49 12.60
C TRP A 152 14.82 -29.61 13.94
N ARG A 153 14.12 -30.04 15.01
CA ARG A 153 14.68 -30.11 16.36
C ARG A 153 15.98 -30.93 16.42
N GLY A 154 17.03 -30.36 17.01
CA GLY A 154 18.33 -31.03 17.15
C GLY A 154 18.97 -31.49 15.83
N ARG A 155 18.59 -30.91 14.69
CA ARG A 155 19.14 -31.20 13.37
C ARG A 155 19.75 -29.92 12.77
N PRO A 156 21.04 -29.90 12.41
CA PRO A 156 21.62 -28.76 11.71
C PRO A 156 21.06 -28.68 10.29
N LEU A 157 20.74 -27.47 9.82
CA LEU A 157 20.33 -27.21 8.44
C LEU A 157 21.57 -26.82 7.63
N THR A 158 22.32 -27.83 7.20
CA THR A 158 23.66 -27.66 6.62
C THR A 158 23.65 -27.14 5.19
N SER A 159 22.55 -27.33 4.45
CA SER A 159 22.41 -26.90 3.06
C SER A 159 20.94 -26.61 2.72
N TYR A 160 20.71 -25.92 1.60
CA TYR A 160 19.37 -25.70 1.06
C TYR A 160 18.62 -27.02 0.82
N GLN A 161 19.32 -28.05 0.33
CA GLN A 161 18.73 -29.37 0.13
C GLN A 161 18.23 -29.97 1.44
N VAL A 162 19.01 -29.87 2.53
CA VAL A 162 18.57 -30.34 3.85
C VAL A 162 17.35 -29.56 4.33
N VAL A 163 17.29 -28.25 4.11
CA VAL A 163 16.10 -27.44 4.44
C VAL A 163 14.88 -27.96 3.69
N ILE A 164 14.99 -28.14 2.37
CA ILE A 164 13.88 -28.59 1.51
C ILE A 164 13.40 -29.98 1.91
N GLU A 165 14.32 -30.94 2.01
CA GLU A 165 13.99 -32.33 2.34
C GLU A 165 13.37 -32.45 3.73
N THR A 166 13.86 -31.70 4.71
CA THR A 166 13.29 -31.72 6.06
C THR A 166 11.95 -31.00 6.15
N ILE A 167 11.70 -29.96 5.35
CA ILE A 167 10.35 -29.39 5.24
C ILE A 167 9.42 -30.42 4.60
N ALA A 168 9.81 -30.99 3.46
CA ALA A 168 8.98 -31.93 2.69
C ALA A 168 8.68 -33.24 3.47
N ALA A 169 9.61 -33.69 4.31
CA ALA A 169 9.42 -34.86 5.17
C ALA A 169 8.45 -34.60 6.34
N THR A 170 8.01 -33.35 6.56
CA THR A 170 7.09 -33.02 7.64
C THR A 170 5.70 -33.56 7.33
N THR A 171 5.25 -34.53 8.11
CA THR A 171 3.90 -35.10 8.04
C THR A 171 3.27 -35.18 9.42
N THR A 172 1.94 -35.23 9.47
CA THR A 172 1.20 -35.39 10.74
C THR A 172 0.22 -36.56 10.67
N LYS A 173 -0.17 -37.07 11.84
CA LYS A 173 -1.22 -38.11 11.94
C LYS A 173 -2.56 -37.66 11.34
N THR A 174 -2.80 -36.35 11.25
CA THR A 174 -4.00 -35.77 10.63
C THR A 174 -3.86 -35.57 9.13
N GLY A 175 -2.80 -36.08 8.50
CA GLY A 175 -2.60 -36.08 7.06
C GLY A 175 -1.98 -34.82 6.46
N LEU A 176 -1.32 -33.97 7.28
CA LEU A 176 -0.59 -32.83 6.72
C LEU A 176 0.52 -33.34 5.79
N THR A 177 0.58 -32.79 4.58
CA THR A 177 1.68 -33.01 3.62
C THR A 177 2.20 -31.68 3.12
N ILE A 178 3.52 -31.52 3.08
CA ILE A 178 4.17 -30.25 2.74
C ILE A 178 5.07 -30.47 1.52
N GLY A 179 4.89 -29.66 0.47
CA GLY A 179 5.87 -29.53 -0.61
C GLY A 179 6.88 -28.43 -0.30
N ALA A 180 8.10 -28.55 -0.80
CA ALA A 180 9.10 -27.49 -0.68
C ALA A 180 9.93 -27.41 -1.96
N GLU A 181 10.29 -26.20 -2.35
CA GLU A 181 11.11 -25.94 -3.53
C GLU A 181 12.12 -24.81 -3.24
N LEU A 182 13.29 -24.89 -3.87
CA LEU A 182 14.29 -23.81 -3.82
C LEU A 182 13.90 -22.69 -4.78
N ASP A 183 14.04 -21.46 -4.31
CA ASP A 183 13.89 -20.26 -5.13
C ASP A 183 15.19 -19.48 -5.17
N THR A 184 15.88 -19.62 -6.30
CA THR A 184 17.10 -18.89 -6.63
C THR A 184 16.82 -17.60 -7.41
N GLY A 185 15.57 -17.11 -7.39
CA GLY A 185 15.20 -15.82 -7.95
C GLY A 185 15.93 -14.68 -7.24
N SER A 186 16.12 -13.58 -7.96
CA SER A 186 16.69 -12.34 -7.42
C SER A 186 15.58 -11.32 -7.21
N TYR A 187 15.57 -10.70 -6.03
CA TYR A 187 14.51 -9.81 -5.57
C TYR A 187 15.13 -8.51 -5.07
N ASP A 188 15.07 -7.48 -5.91
CA ASP A 188 15.70 -6.20 -5.61
C ASP A 188 15.09 -5.52 -4.38
N LEU A 189 15.96 -4.96 -3.54
CA LEU A 189 15.57 -4.10 -2.43
C LEU A 189 15.27 -2.67 -2.89
N GLY A 190 14.37 -1.99 -2.19
CA GLY A 190 14.08 -0.58 -2.43
C GLY A 190 13.19 -0.29 -3.65
N VAL A 191 12.66 -1.33 -4.30
CA VAL A 191 11.69 -1.17 -5.39
C VAL A 191 10.49 -0.36 -4.89
N SER A 192 10.22 0.73 -5.58
CA SER A 192 9.12 1.65 -5.28
C SER A 192 8.08 1.55 -6.38
N VAL A 193 6.81 1.55 -5.99
CA VAL A 193 5.69 1.58 -6.93
C VAL A 193 5.25 3.03 -7.06
N THR A 194 5.15 3.52 -8.29
CA THR A 194 4.65 4.88 -8.56
C THR A 194 3.16 4.96 -8.23
N PRO A 195 2.63 6.16 -7.94
CA PRO A 195 1.19 6.33 -7.75
C PRO A 195 0.36 5.83 -8.96
N ALA A 196 0.84 6.06 -10.18
CA ALA A 196 0.17 5.60 -11.40
C ALA A 196 0.04 4.08 -11.46
N GLU A 197 1.11 3.35 -11.14
CA GLU A 197 1.11 1.89 -11.07
C GLU A 197 0.21 1.36 -9.94
N PHE A 198 0.22 2.01 -8.78
CA PHE A 198 -0.63 1.58 -7.66
C PHE A 198 -2.13 1.79 -7.92
N HIS A 199 -2.51 2.82 -8.66
CA HIS A 199 -3.90 3.11 -9.02
C HIS A 199 -4.39 2.39 -10.28
N ALA A 200 -3.50 1.80 -11.08
CA ALA A 200 -3.86 1.00 -12.24
C ALA A 200 -4.73 -0.24 -11.91
N PRO A 201 -4.45 -1.05 -10.86
CA PRO A 201 -5.28 -2.20 -10.52
C PRO A 201 -6.60 -1.82 -9.80
N ALA A 202 -7.68 -2.57 -10.07
CA ALA A 202 -8.92 -2.47 -9.29
C ALA A 202 -8.76 -3.14 -7.91
N ILE A 203 -8.40 -2.32 -6.92
CA ILE A 203 -8.44 -2.71 -5.52
C ILE A 203 -9.78 -2.29 -4.94
N THR A 204 -10.61 -3.25 -4.54
CA THR A 204 -11.87 -2.99 -3.82
C THR A 204 -11.62 -3.17 -2.33
N THR A 205 -11.78 -2.11 -1.54
CA THR A 205 -11.64 -2.19 -0.09
C THR A 205 -12.83 -2.92 0.54
N ASN A 206 -12.57 -3.72 1.57
CA ASN A 206 -13.64 -4.39 2.31
C ASN A 206 -14.41 -3.39 3.19
N ALA A 207 -15.71 -3.63 3.41
CA ALA A 207 -16.51 -2.84 4.35
C ALA A 207 -16.00 -2.94 5.80
N PHE A 208 -15.44 -4.09 6.18
CA PHE A 208 -14.85 -4.34 7.48
C PHE A 208 -13.31 -4.21 7.39
N HIS A 209 -12.76 -3.17 8.02
CA HIS A 209 -11.32 -2.84 7.98
C HIS A 209 -10.74 -2.77 6.57
N GLY A 210 -11.36 -1.98 5.68
CA GLY A 210 -10.91 -1.80 4.29
C GLY A 210 -9.51 -1.22 4.11
N ASP A 211 -8.93 -0.66 5.18
CA ASP A 211 -7.53 -0.27 5.23
C ASP A 211 -6.58 -1.48 5.21
N TRP A 212 -7.04 -2.64 5.67
CA TRP A 212 -6.27 -3.89 5.75
C TRP A 212 -6.80 -4.96 4.82
N ASN A 213 -8.12 -5.05 4.67
CA ASN A 213 -8.80 -6.11 3.94
C ASN A 213 -9.28 -5.58 2.60
N TYR A 214 -8.98 -6.30 1.52
CA TYR A 214 -9.28 -5.84 0.18
C TYR A 214 -9.36 -7.01 -0.80
N SER A 215 -10.00 -6.76 -1.93
CA SER A 215 -10.14 -7.70 -3.04
C SER A 215 -9.53 -7.12 -4.31
N LEU A 216 -8.90 -7.97 -5.09
CA LEU A 216 -8.22 -7.67 -6.36
C LEU A 216 -8.89 -8.49 -7.46
N ALA A 217 -9.41 -7.81 -8.46
CA ALA A 217 -10.03 -8.47 -9.61
C ALA A 217 -8.96 -8.97 -10.61
N PRO A 218 -9.19 -10.12 -11.28
CA PRO A 218 -8.27 -10.66 -12.27
C PRO A 218 -8.31 -9.91 -13.61
N VAL A 219 -9.39 -9.18 -13.88
CA VAL A 219 -9.51 -8.31 -15.04
C VAL A 219 -9.48 -6.88 -14.50
N PRO A 220 -8.65 -5.97 -15.04
CA PRO A 220 -8.81 -4.56 -14.74
C PRO A 220 -10.27 -4.18 -15.01
N PRO A 221 -10.87 -3.30 -14.22
CA PRO A 221 -12.22 -2.87 -14.51
C PRO A 221 -12.20 -2.39 -15.96
N ARG A 222 -13.18 -2.78 -16.79
CA ARG A 222 -13.42 -2.10 -18.07
C ARG A 222 -13.26 -0.63 -17.74
N THR A 223 -12.30 0.05 -18.38
CA THR A 223 -12.13 1.50 -18.21
C THR A 223 -13.54 2.03 -18.23
N PRO A 224 -14.08 2.54 -17.11
CA PRO A 224 -15.38 3.13 -17.16
C PRO A 224 -15.24 4.16 -18.25
N GLU A 225 -16.00 4.03 -19.34
CA GLU A 225 -16.24 5.15 -20.23
C GLU A 225 -16.51 6.30 -19.29
N VAL A 226 -15.63 7.31 -19.32
CA VAL A 226 -15.49 8.29 -18.24
C VAL A 226 -16.82 9.01 -18.07
N LEU A 227 -17.72 8.43 -17.27
CA LEU A 227 -18.81 9.12 -16.66
C LEU A 227 -18.11 9.93 -15.60
N ALA A 228 -17.81 11.17 -15.97
CA ALA A 228 -17.29 12.19 -15.10
C ALA A 228 -18.24 12.38 -13.91
N VAL A 229 -18.09 11.53 -12.88
CA VAL A 229 -18.71 11.71 -11.56
C VAL A 229 -17.64 12.19 -10.58
N GLY A 230 -16.79 13.11 -11.02
CA GLY A 230 -16.45 14.25 -10.18
C GLY A 230 -17.45 15.33 -10.58
N ARG A 231 -18.07 16.03 -9.63
CA ARG A 231 -18.71 17.31 -9.96
C ARG A 231 -17.62 18.16 -10.62
N ARG A 232 -17.61 18.25 -11.95
CA ARG A 232 -16.79 19.23 -12.65
C ARG A 232 -17.32 20.56 -12.15
N ILE A 233 -16.48 21.27 -11.38
CA ILE A 233 -16.79 22.65 -11.02
C ILE A 233 -16.94 23.39 -12.34
N ASP A 234 -18.03 24.12 -12.47
CA ASP A 234 -18.41 24.81 -13.70
C ASP A 234 -17.21 25.60 -14.26
N PRO A 235 -16.74 25.33 -15.49
CA PRO A 235 -15.63 26.05 -16.10
C PRO A 235 -15.82 27.57 -16.10
N ASP A 236 -17.05 28.04 -16.24
CA ASP A 236 -17.37 29.48 -16.23
C ASP A 236 -17.19 30.08 -14.84
N LEU A 237 -17.50 29.32 -13.79
CA LEU A 237 -17.24 29.70 -12.41
C LEU A 237 -15.74 29.77 -12.13
N ILE A 238 -14.95 28.81 -12.62
CA ILE A 238 -13.49 28.84 -12.46
C ILE A 238 -12.89 30.02 -13.21
N MET A 239 -13.37 30.27 -14.43
CA MET A 239 -12.98 31.44 -15.21
C MET A 239 -13.26 32.74 -14.44
N MET A 240 -14.41 32.85 -13.78
CA MET A 240 -14.72 34.02 -12.96
C MET A 240 -13.84 34.12 -11.70
N LEU A 241 -13.62 33.03 -10.96
CA LEU A 241 -12.84 33.03 -9.73
C LEU A 241 -11.35 33.30 -9.94
N THR A 242 -10.80 32.93 -11.09
CA THR A 242 -9.41 33.18 -11.49
C THR A 242 -9.21 34.56 -12.14
N ASN A 243 -10.22 35.44 -12.11
CA ASN A 243 -10.12 36.79 -12.63
C ASN A 243 -9.01 37.59 -11.89
N PRO A 244 -8.09 38.25 -12.62
CA PRO A 244 -7.01 39.05 -12.03
C PRO A 244 -7.45 40.11 -11.01
N ALA A 245 -8.64 40.70 -11.16
CA ALA A 245 -9.19 41.64 -10.18
C ALA A 245 -9.44 40.96 -8.82
N LEU A 246 -9.89 39.70 -8.84
CA LEU A 246 -10.14 38.91 -7.64
C LEU A 246 -8.86 38.32 -7.06
N THR A 247 -8.01 37.69 -7.89
CA THR A 247 -6.80 37.00 -7.45
C THR A 247 -5.64 37.95 -7.16
N GLY A 248 -5.61 39.12 -7.80
CA GLY A 248 -4.49 40.07 -7.75
C GLY A 248 -3.29 39.65 -8.60
N MET A 249 -3.44 38.65 -9.47
CA MET A 249 -2.37 38.17 -10.36
C MET A 249 -2.93 37.80 -11.74
N PRO A 250 -2.12 37.90 -12.82
CA PRO A 250 -2.48 37.37 -14.13
C PRO A 250 -2.83 35.88 -14.06
N ARG A 251 -3.71 35.42 -14.97
CA ARG A 251 -4.09 34.00 -15.08
C ARG A 251 -2.89 33.12 -15.42
N THR A 252 -2.00 33.60 -16.28
CA THR A 252 -0.74 32.94 -16.64
C THR A 252 0.17 32.73 -15.43
N ASP A 253 0.22 33.72 -14.54
CA ASP A 253 1.04 33.66 -13.32
C ASP A 253 0.43 32.69 -12.31
N PHE A 254 -0.91 32.64 -12.24
CA PHE A 254 -1.63 31.64 -11.46
C PHE A 254 -1.39 30.22 -11.99
N GLU A 255 -1.48 30.00 -13.30
CA GLU A 255 -1.18 28.70 -13.93
C GLU A 255 0.27 28.27 -13.69
N HIS A 256 1.22 29.20 -13.86
CA HIS A 256 2.62 28.96 -13.55
C HIS A 256 2.83 28.62 -12.07
N LEU A 257 2.17 29.33 -11.15
CA LEU A 257 2.21 29.05 -9.72
C LEU A 257 1.66 27.65 -9.40
N VAL A 258 0.58 27.23 -10.05
CA VAL A 258 0.02 25.87 -9.90
C VAL A 258 1.06 24.83 -10.32
N ALA A 259 1.68 24.99 -11.49
CA ALA A 259 2.66 24.07 -12.03
C ALA A 259 3.93 23.96 -11.15
N ILE A 260 4.49 25.09 -10.70
CA ILE A 260 5.73 25.06 -9.89
C ILE A 260 5.51 24.53 -8.46
N SER A 261 4.28 24.58 -7.96
CA SER A 261 3.94 24.16 -6.59
C SER A 261 3.44 22.73 -6.51
N GLU A 262 3.12 22.10 -7.64
CA GLU A 262 2.65 20.70 -7.72
C GLU A 262 3.68 19.70 -7.16
N PRO A 263 5.00 19.77 -7.49
CA PRO A 263 5.99 18.87 -6.90
C PRO A 263 6.16 19.05 -5.38
N TYR A 264 6.03 20.28 -4.88
CA TYR A 264 6.11 20.58 -3.45
C TYR A 264 4.88 20.07 -2.70
N TRP A 265 3.71 20.12 -3.36
CA TRP A 265 2.50 19.53 -2.84
C TRP A 265 2.63 18.01 -2.67
N ASP A 266 3.15 17.33 -3.69
CA ASP A 266 3.39 15.88 -3.63
C ASP A 266 4.37 15.53 -2.50
N ALA A 267 5.44 16.31 -2.34
CA ALA A 267 6.41 16.14 -1.25
C ALA A 267 5.80 16.41 0.14
N MET A 268 4.92 17.40 0.29
CA MET A 268 4.21 17.66 1.56
C MET A 268 3.18 16.59 1.88
N ALA A 269 2.47 16.09 0.87
CA ALA A 269 1.52 14.99 1.02
C ALA A 269 2.23 13.71 1.48
N GLU A 270 3.39 13.42 0.91
CA GLU A 270 4.28 12.32 1.31
C GLU A 270 4.87 12.56 2.71
N ALA A 271 5.36 13.76 3.03
CA ALA A 271 5.89 14.07 4.36
C ALA A 271 4.82 14.00 5.47
N ALA A 272 3.57 14.39 5.17
CA ALA A 272 2.44 14.27 6.09
C ALA A 272 2.05 12.80 6.32
N PHE A 273 2.20 11.96 5.30
CA PHE A 273 2.06 10.51 5.38
C PHE A 273 3.16 9.90 6.28
N GLN A 274 4.42 10.32 6.10
CA GLN A 274 5.57 9.81 6.87
C GLN A 274 5.61 10.30 8.34
N ARG A 275 5.12 11.52 8.64
CA ARG A 275 5.20 12.11 10.01
C ARG A 275 4.22 11.56 11.03
N ARG A 276 3.16 10.87 10.61
CA ARG A 276 2.16 10.32 11.53
C ARG A 276 2.03 8.82 11.26
N PHE A 277 2.70 8.01 12.08
CA PHE A 277 2.62 6.55 12.04
C PHE A 277 1.19 5.98 12.24
N HIS A 278 0.17 6.82 12.49
CA HIS A 278 -1.27 6.56 12.39
C HIS A 278 -1.96 7.69 11.61
N ARG A 279 -2.94 7.38 10.75
CA ARG A 279 -3.70 8.39 10.01
C ARG A 279 -4.41 9.37 10.97
N PRO A 280 -4.28 10.70 10.83
CA PRO A 280 -5.31 11.60 11.33
C PRO A 280 -6.61 11.36 10.55
N ARG A 281 -7.76 11.40 11.24
CA ARG A 281 -9.12 11.26 10.67
C ARG A 281 -9.45 12.22 9.51
N SER A 282 -8.55 13.13 9.14
CA SER A 282 -8.76 14.22 8.18
C SER A 282 -7.87 14.16 6.94
N TYR A 283 -7.06 13.10 6.74
CA TYR A 283 -6.25 12.99 5.51
C TYR A 283 -7.09 12.45 4.34
N LEU A 284 -7.37 13.32 3.37
CA LEU A 284 -7.97 12.97 2.08
C LEU A 284 -6.91 13.15 0.99
N HIS A 285 -6.60 12.04 0.31
CA HIS A 285 -5.72 11.90 -0.86
C HIS A 285 -6.09 12.88 -2.00
N PRO A 286 -5.19 13.29 -2.90
CA PRO A 286 -5.50 14.16 -4.05
C PRO A 286 -6.66 13.68 -4.94
N GLN A 287 -6.91 12.36 -5.00
CA GLN A 287 -8.05 11.75 -5.70
C GLN A 287 -9.30 11.51 -4.81
N THR A 288 -9.24 11.81 -3.51
CA THR A 288 -10.37 11.69 -2.56
C THR A 288 -10.70 13.01 -1.85
N SER A 289 -9.87 14.02 -2.04
CA SER A 289 -10.14 15.38 -1.57
C SER A 289 -11.18 15.99 -2.49
N SER A 290 -12.13 16.69 -1.89
CA SER A 290 -13.18 17.38 -2.64
C SER A 290 -12.65 18.55 -3.49
N LEU A 291 -11.36 18.91 -3.37
CA LEU A 291 -10.70 19.94 -4.17
C LEU A 291 -9.31 19.46 -4.62
N ASP A 292 -8.97 19.64 -5.89
CA ASP A 292 -7.61 19.44 -6.41
C ASP A 292 -6.65 20.55 -5.94
N HIS A 293 -5.37 20.42 -6.30
CA HIS A 293 -4.30 21.38 -5.97
C HIS A 293 -4.59 22.81 -6.45
N SER A 294 -5.07 22.95 -7.69
CA SER A 294 -5.37 24.25 -8.29
C SER A 294 -6.46 25.00 -7.52
N HIS A 295 -7.54 24.32 -7.13
CA HIS A 295 -8.64 24.92 -6.39
C HIS A 295 -8.26 25.31 -4.96
N ARG A 296 -7.29 24.62 -4.36
CA ARG A 296 -6.78 24.96 -3.02
C ARG A 296 -5.96 26.23 -3.03
N LEU A 297 -5.08 26.38 -4.03
CA LEU A 297 -4.33 27.61 -4.25
C LEU A 297 -5.28 28.78 -4.54
N LEU A 298 -6.26 28.56 -5.41
CA LEU A 298 -7.28 29.55 -5.71
C LEU A 298 -8.04 29.98 -4.44
N ALA A 299 -8.48 29.03 -3.62
CA ALA A 299 -9.16 29.31 -2.36
C ALA A 299 -8.27 30.06 -1.36
N ALA A 300 -6.98 29.74 -1.30
CA ALA A 300 -6.01 30.45 -0.44
C ALA A 300 -5.81 31.89 -0.88
N ILE A 301 -5.63 32.12 -2.18
CA ILE A 301 -5.49 33.46 -2.77
C ILE A 301 -6.75 34.28 -2.51
N LEU A 302 -7.93 33.78 -2.87
CA LEU A 302 -9.20 34.52 -2.71
C LEU A 302 -9.51 34.86 -1.25
N ARG A 303 -9.09 34.01 -0.31
CA ARG A 303 -9.25 34.26 1.12
C ARG A 303 -8.23 35.29 1.64
N ARG A 304 -6.95 35.25 1.21
CA ARG A 304 -5.96 36.31 1.51
C ARG A 304 -6.40 37.65 0.93
N ARG A 305 -6.98 37.64 -0.27
CA ARG A 305 -7.58 38.81 -0.95
C ARG A 305 -8.83 39.33 -0.25
N LYS A 306 -9.46 38.60 0.68
CA LYS A 306 -10.81 38.90 1.19
C LYS A 306 -11.83 39.10 0.05
N ALA A 307 -11.65 38.41 -1.07
CA ALA A 307 -12.50 38.54 -2.25
C ALA A 307 -13.91 37.98 -2.00
N VAL A 308 -13.98 36.86 -1.30
CA VAL A 308 -15.21 36.07 -1.07
C VAL A 308 -15.22 35.51 0.35
N THR A 309 -16.41 35.37 0.95
CA THR A 309 -16.53 34.73 2.27
C THR A 309 -16.28 33.22 2.17
N SER A 310 -15.68 32.62 3.21
CA SER A 310 -15.39 31.17 3.21
C SER A 310 -16.64 30.31 3.11
N THR A 311 -17.77 30.76 3.65
CA THR A 311 -19.06 30.06 3.54
C THR A 311 -19.57 30.06 2.10
N PHE A 312 -19.50 31.22 1.44
CA PHE A 312 -19.96 31.35 0.06
C PHE A 312 -19.03 30.63 -0.93
N LEU A 313 -17.70 30.70 -0.72
CA LEU A 313 -16.74 29.95 -1.52
C LEU A 313 -16.91 28.43 -1.37
N ALA A 314 -17.19 27.94 -0.16
CA ALA A 314 -17.49 26.52 0.04
C ALA A 314 -18.73 26.09 -0.73
N HIS A 315 -19.78 26.93 -0.76
CA HIS A 315 -20.97 26.70 -1.57
C HIS A 315 -20.67 26.67 -3.08
N LEU A 316 -19.91 27.66 -3.59
CA LEU A 316 -19.52 27.74 -5.01
C LEU A 316 -18.70 26.53 -5.45
N LEU A 317 -17.77 26.05 -4.62
CA LEU A 317 -16.93 24.89 -4.92
C LEU A 317 -17.62 23.55 -4.58
N GLY A 318 -18.85 23.56 -4.06
CA GLY A 318 -19.60 22.35 -3.73
C GLY A 318 -19.01 21.52 -2.58
N VAL A 319 -18.30 22.16 -1.63
CA VAL A 319 -17.63 21.51 -0.50
C VAL A 319 -18.13 22.03 0.86
N THR A 320 -17.86 21.32 1.94
CA THR A 320 -18.20 21.81 3.29
C THR A 320 -17.22 22.90 3.74
N ARG A 321 -17.71 23.87 4.52
CA ARG A 321 -16.88 24.96 5.08
C ARG A 321 -15.69 24.45 5.91
N THR A 322 -15.91 23.38 6.67
CA THR A 322 -14.87 22.73 7.48
C THR A 322 -13.79 22.11 6.59
N ASN A 323 -14.18 21.41 5.52
CA ASN A 323 -13.23 20.86 4.55
C ASN A 323 -12.40 21.98 3.90
N LEU A 324 -13.05 23.02 3.37
CA LEU A 324 -12.38 24.17 2.76
C LEU A 324 -11.39 24.87 3.72
N SER A 325 -11.71 24.91 5.02
CA SER A 325 -10.84 25.54 6.02
C SER A 325 -9.57 24.75 6.30
N ASN A 326 -9.64 23.42 6.25
CA ASN A 326 -8.46 22.56 6.38
C ASN A 326 -7.58 22.71 5.14
N GLN A 327 -8.18 22.63 3.95
CA GLN A 327 -7.48 22.78 2.67
C GLN A 327 -6.81 24.15 2.49
N PHE A 328 -7.39 25.20 3.09
CA PHE A 328 -6.80 26.54 3.12
C PHE A 328 -5.45 26.61 3.83
N GLN A 329 -5.26 25.88 4.94
CA GLN A 329 -4.00 25.94 5.69
C GLN A 329 -2.83 25.42 4.84
N ASP A 330 -3.11 24.41 4.04
CA ASP A 330 -2.16 23.80 3.13
C ASP A 330 -1.84 24.71 1.93
N GLY A 331 -2.86 25.29 1.30
CA GLY A 331 -2.66 26.29 0.23
C GLY A 331 -1.91 27.53 0.71
N ASN A 332 -2.14 27.98 1.95
CA ASN A 332 -1.37 29.09 2.53
C ASN A 332 0.12 28.79 2.68
N ARG A 333 0.47 27.57 3.14
CA ARG A 333 1.87 27.18 3.29
C ARG A 333 2.60 27.21 1.94
N LEU A 334 1.93 26.81 0.87
CA LEU A 334 2.48 26.88 -0.49
C LEU A 334 2.70 28.34 -0.92
N LEU A 335 1.73 29.22 -0.68
CA LEU A 335 1.90 30.65 -0.98
C LEU A 335 3.07 31.27 -0.21
N ASP A 336 3.25 30.90 1.06
CA ASP A 336 4.37 31.39 1.88
C ASP A 336 5.72 30.82 1.40
N LEU A 337 5.75 29.54 1.02
CA LEU A 337 6.94 28.88 0.47
C LEU A 337 7.40 29.56 -0.82
N HIS A 338 6.48 29.88 -1.72
CA HIS A 338 6.75 30.58 -2.97
C HIS A 338 6.85 32.11 -2.80
N ARG A 339 6.77 32.63 -1.56
CA ARG A 339 6.85 34.07 -1.22
C ARG A 339 5.85 34.92 -2.01
N VAL A 340 4.65 34.38 -2.27
CA VAL A 340 3.60 35.08 -3.00
C VAL A 340 2.93 36.10 -2.09
N VAL A 341 3.18 37.38 -2.37
CA VAL A 341 2.55 38.49 -1.65
C VAL A 341 1.16 38.74 -2.22
N VAL A 342 0.13 38.60 -1.40
CA VAL A 342 -1.27 38.80 -1.79
C VAL A 342 -1.88 39.92 -0.95
N SER A 343 -2.11 41.09 -1.57
CA SER A 343 -2.68 42.26 -0.90
C SER A 343 -4.20 42.14 -0.75
N PRO A 344 -4.83 42.48 0.38
CA PRO A 344 -6.29 42.41 0.53
C PRO A 344 -7.04 43.37 -0.41
N LEU A 345 -8.21 42.98 -0.91
CA LEU A 345 -9.15 43.86 -1.59
C LEU A 345 -9.86 44.77 -0.58
N PRO A 346 -10.11 46.05 -0.92
CA PRO A 346 -10.90 46.95 -0.08
C PRO A 346 -12.39 46.53 -0.04
N GLY A 347 -13.05 46.84 1.08
CA GLY A 347 -14.48 46.55 1.32
C GLY A 347 -14.78 45.14 1.84
N SER A 348 -16.06 44.85 2.05
CA SER A 348 -16.52 43.57 2.62
C SER A 348 -16.49 42.42 1.61
N ALA A 349 -16.05 41.24 2.06
CA ALA A 349 -16.02 40.02 1.25
C ALA A 349 -17.38 39.67 0.63
N ALA A 350 -17.39 39.23 -0.63
CA ALA A 350 -18.61 38.89 -1.35
C ALA A 350 -19.35 37.69 -0.72
N ARG A 351 -20.68 37.80 -0.63
CA ARG A 351 -21.59 36.77 -0.12
C ARG A 351 -22.58 36.27 -1.18
N THR A 352 -22.67 36.94 -2.33
CA THR A 352 -23.55 36.61 -3.45
C THR A 352 -22.79 36.66 -4.78
N LEU A 353 -23.33 36.03 -5.83
CA LEU A 353 -22.72 36.03 -7.16
C LEU A 353 -22.63 37.45 -7.75
N GLU A 354 -23.66 38.27 -7.55
CA GLU A 354 -23.69 39.67 -8.00
C GLU A 354 -22.56 40.50 -7.36
N GLN A 355 -22.33 40.36 -6.05
CA GLN A 355 -21.24 41.05 -5.35
C GLN A 355 -19.87 40.58 -5.81
N LEU A 356 -19.75 39.29 -6.17
CA LEU A 356 -18.52 38.71 -6.68
C LEU A 356 -18.23 39.20 -8.11
N HIS A 357 -19.25 39.27 -8.96
CA HIS A 357 -19.16 39.83 -10.31
C HIS A 357 -18.76 41.31 -10.27
N ALA A 358 -19.41 42.12 -9.43
CA ALA A 358 -19.07 43.54 -9.26
C ALA A 358 -17.62 43.78 -8.82
N ARG A 359 -17.00 42.81 -8.14
CA ARG A 359 -15.58 42.84 -7.74
C ARG A 359 -14.63 42.31 -8.80
N ALA A 360 -15.14 41.52 -9.74
CA ALA A 360 -14.39 40.96 -10.86
C ALA A 360 -14.32 41.94 -12.05
N THR A 361 -15.24 42.90 -12.12
CA THR A 361 -15.23 43.99 -13.09
C THR A 361 -14.33 45.12 -12.60
N PRO A 362 -13.30 45.55 -13.36
CA PRO A 362 -12.53 46.72 -12.99
C PRO A 362 -13.45 47.96 -12.99
N ILE A 363 -13.38 48.76 -11.93
CA ILE A 363 -13.97 50.09 -11.93
C ILE A 363 -13.10 50.92 -12.88
N GLU A 364 -13.63 51.34 -14.03
CA GLU A 364 -12.98 52.37 -14.85
C GLU A 364 -12.77 53.62 -13.99
N PRO A 365 -11.56 54.20 -13.96
CA PRO A 365 -11.39 55.48 -13.32
C PRO A 365 -12.24 56.52 -14.06
N LEU A 366 -13.22 57.10 -13.37
CA LEU A 366 -13.82 58.37 -13.78
C LEU A 366 -12.67 59.40 -13.85
N HIS A 367 -12.47 59.94 -15.06
CA HIS A 367 -11.48 60.95 -15.41
C HIS A 367 -11.53 62.20 -14.53
#